data_AF-X0V4M9-F1
#
_entry.id   AF-X0V4M9-F1
#
_cell.length_a   1.000
_cell.length_b   1.000
_cell.length_c   1.000
_cell.angle_alpha   90.00
_cell.angle_beta   90.00
_cell.angle_gamma   90.00
#
_symmetry.space_group_name_H-M   'P 1'
#
loop_
_entity.id
_entity.type
_entity.pdbx_description
1 polymer ?
#
loop_
_entity_poly.entity_id
_entity_poly.type
_entity_poly.pdbx_seq_one_letter_code
_entity_poly.pdbx_strand_id
1 'polypeptide(L)'
;CLNYQRFAERSNGVFGKSGTGKTFLARIVLASLIMKSNAQREAEKRVVNLVFDMHNEYGWKGTREGGSGEVKALKQLFSASVAVFTLDPESSRRRQVATDAVVEIGYDEVEPEDIEILRESLNLTDLAVQAAFPLERRFGRQWIQKTLDMDPSDEDEREFLQRESIHDSSFRSLRRGLQRLARLSFMRPHTEQNSVQTILNYLESGKNVVLEFGRHGDNITAYVLVANLLTRRIHERYRQQKEAAMGDRAQEPIHLVITIEEAHKFLNPQV
;
A
#
# COMPACT_ATOMS: atom_id res chain seq x y z
N CYS A 1 -6.35 31.34 1.05
CA CYS A 1 -6.49 30.11 0.23
C CYS A 1 -5.22 29.28 0.33
N LEU A 2 -5.35 27.95 0.46
CA LEU A 2 -4.22 27.02 0.48
C LEU A 2 -3.48 27.05 -0.87
N ASN A 3 -2.16 27.24 -0.86
CA ASN A 3 -1.34 27.08 -2.06
C ASN A 3 -1.14 25.58 -2.30
N TYR A 4 -1.86 25.02 -3.26
CA TYR A 4 -1.89 23.58 -3.49
C TYR A 4 -0.54 23.01 -3.95
N GLN A 5 0.27 23.78 -4.68
CA GLN A 5 1.59 23.35 -5.13
C GLN A 5 2.54 23.24 -3.94
N ARG A 6 2.61 24.30 -3.13
CA ARG A 6 3.41 24.30 -1.90
C ARG A 6 2.96 23.25 -0.89
N PHE A 7 1.66 22.96 -0.85
CA PHE A 7 1.12 21.88 -0.03
C PHE A 7 1.60 20.52 -0.53
N ALA A 8 1.52 20.27 -1.84
CA ALA A 8 1.94 19.01 -2.44
C ALA A 8 3.46 18.76 -2.27
N GLU A 9 4.28 19.81 -2.35
CA GLU A 9 5.75 19.76 -2.17
C GLU A 9 6.22 19.34 -0.76
N ARG A 10 5.33 19.29 0.24
CA ARG A 10 5.71 19.14 1.65
C ARG A 10 4.99 17.97 2.31
N SER A 11 5.60 17.42 3.35
CA SER A 11 4.93 16.50 4.27
C SER A 11 3.93 17.29 5.12
N ASN A 12 2.69 16.81 5.18
CA ASN A 12 1.61 17.43 5.94
C ASN A 12 1.00 16.40 6.88
N GLY A 13 0.53 16.84 8.05
CA GLY A 13 -0.19 16.01 9.01
C GLY A 13 -1.51 16.65 9.42
N VAL A 14 -2.58 15.85 9.44
CA VAL A 14 -3.90 16.24 9.95
C VAL A 14 -4.16 15.48 11.23
N PHE A 15 -4.15 16.19 12.37
CA PHE A 15 -4.29 15.60 13.70
C PHE A 15 -5.57 16.06 14.39
N GLY A 16 -6.14 15.18 15.22
CA GLY A 16 -7.39 15.43 15.93
C GLY A 16 -7.94 14.16 16.58
N LYS A 17 -8.81 14.31 17.58
CA LYS A 17 -9.48 13.16 18.20
C LYS A 17 -10.45 12.50 17.21
N SER A 18 -10.93 11.29 17.52
CA SER A 18 -11.98 10.67 16.70
C SER A 18 -13.22 11.56 16.70
N GLY A 19 -13.87 11.68 15.53
CA GLY A 19 -15.09 12.50 15.35
C GLY A 19 -14.88 14.03 15.32
N THR A 20 -13.64 14.53 15.15
CA THR A 20 -13.36 15.98 15.13
C THR A 20 -13.18 16.59 13.74
N GLY A 21 -13.69 15.97 12.67
CA GLY A 21 -13.57 16.55 11.31
C GLY A 21 -12.38 16.10 10.50
N LYS A 22 -11.55 15.16 10.98
CA LYS A 22 -10.29 14.78 10.30
C LYS A 22 -10.52 14.29 8.87
N THR A 23 -11.32 13.23 8.71
CA THR A 23 -11.66 12.67 7.40
C THR A 23 -12.37 13.69 6.51
N PHE A 24 -13.25 14.51 7.10
CA PHE A 24 -13.95 15.55 6.36
C PHE A 24 -12.99 16.60 5.79
N LEU A 25 -12.07 17.10 6.62
CA LEU A 25 -11.03 18.04 6.20
C LEU A 25 -10.09 17.43 5.16
N ALA A 26 -9.62 16.19 5.38
CA ALA A 26 -8.76 15.48 4.44
C ALA A 26 -9.44 15.33 3.06
N ARG A 27 -10.73 14.98 3.02
CA ARG A 27 -11.51 14.93 1.78
C ARG A 27 -11.57 16.29 1.07
N ILE A 28 -11.79 17.39 1.81
CA ILE A 28 -11.81 18.74 1.21
C ILE A 28 -10.44 19.09 0.60
N VAL A 29 -9.35 18.77 1.31
CA VAL A 29 -7.99 19.01 0.83
C VAL A 29 -7.74 18.21 -0.44
N LEU A 30 -8.00 16.90 -0.43
CA LEU A 30 -7.82 16.02 -1.59
C LEU A 30 -8.69 16.46 -2.78
N ALA A 31 -9.97 16.78 -2.55
CA ALA A 31 -10.85 17.30 -3.59
C ALA A 31 -10.32 18.62 -4.18
N SER A 32 -9.75 19.49 -3.34
CA SER A 32 -9.13 20.74 -3.79
C SER A 32 -7.88 20.50 -4.63
N LEU A 33 -7.02 19.55 -4.24
CA LEU A 33 -5.85 19.13 -5.03
C LEU A 33 -6.27 18.62 -6.42
N ILE A 34 -7.26 17.71 -6.46
CA ILE A 34 -7.78 17.13 -7.71
C ILE A 34 -8.36 18.23 -8.61
N MET A 35 -9.23 19.07 -8.06
CA MET A 35 -9.87 20.16 -8.82
C MET A 35 -8.83 21.14 -9.39
N LYS A 36 -7.84 21.53 -8.59
CA LYS A 36 -6.78 22.47 -9.02
C LYS A 36 -5.85 21.84 -10.04
N SER A 37 -5.50 20.56 -9.86
CA SER A 37 -4.69 19.76 -10.79
C SER A 37 -5.36 19.61 -12.16
N ASN A 38 -6.66 19.27 -12.18
CA ASN A 38 -7.45 19.15 -13.41
C ASN A 38 -7.51 20.45 -14.23
N ALA A 39 -7.43 21.61 -13.57
CA ALA A 39 -7.42 22.91 -14.23
C ALA A 39 -6.04 23.28 -14.81
N GLN A 40 -4.97 22.52 -14.52
CA GLN A 40 -3.63 22.81 -15.03
C GLN A 40 -3.42 22.28 -16.45
N ARG A 41 -2.92 23.18 -17.30
CA ARG A 41 -2.47 22.84 -18.67
C ARG A 41 -1.06 22.28 -18.68
N GLU A 42 -0.21 22.77 -17.78
CA GLU A 42 1.18 22.36 -17.66
C GLU A 42 1.28 21.07 -16.82
N ALA A 43 1.90 20.03 -17.38
CA ALA A 43 2.03 18.73 -16.73
C ALA A 43 2.79 18.83 -15.39
N GLU A 44 3.83 19.67 -15.33
CA GLU A 44 4.66 19.92 -14.14
C GLU A 44 3.87 20.51 -12.96
N LYS A 45 2.72 21.16 -13.22
CA LYS A 45 1.87 21.75 -12.18
C LYS A 45 0.78 20.78 -11.70
N ARG A 46 0.64 19.62 -12.36
CA ARG A 46 -0.36 18.62 -11.97
C ARG A 46 0.10 17.89 -10.72
N VAL A 47 -0.89 17.50 -9.95
CA VAL A 47 -0.74 16.68 -8.74
C VAL A 47 -1.70 15.51 -8.85
N VAL A 48 -1.21 14.31 -8.54
CA VAL A 48 -2.02 13.10 -8.36
C VAL A 48 -1.94 12.62 -6.93
N ASN A 49 -3.00 11.98 -6.47
CA ASN A 49 -3.12 11.46 -5.12
C ASN A 49 -3.20 9.93 -5.15
N LEU A 50 -2.44 9.28 -4.26
CA LEU A 50 -2.66 7.89 -3.87
C LEU A 50 -3.15 7.87 -2.43
N VAL A 51 -4.37 7.38 -2.19
CA VAL A 51 -4.99 7.35 -0.86
C VAL A 51 -5.13 5.91 -0.39
N PHE A 52 -4.50 5.58 0.73
CA PHE A 52 -4.70 4.30 1.42
C PHE A 52 -5.92 4.41 2.35
N ASP A 53 -7.10 4.05 1.83
CA ASP A 53 -8.40 4.26 2.47
C ASP A 53 -8.75 3.09 3.40
N MET A 54 -8.34 3.21 4.67
CA MET A 54 -8.51 2.15 5.67
C MET A 54 -9.99 2.02 6.08
N HIS A 55 -10.72 3.12 6.10
CA HIS A 55 -12.11 3.17 6.59
C HIS A 55 -13.17 3.24 5.48
N ASN A 56 -12.75 3.17 4.21
CA ASN A 56 -13.60 3.28 3.02
C ASN A 56 -14.40 4.61 2.99
N GLU A 57 -13.77 5.72 3.39
CA GLU A 57 -14.42 7.04 3.49
C GLU A 57 -14.15 7.96 2.29
N TYR A 58 -13.21 7.63 1.40
CA TYR A 58 -12.72 8.51 0.34
C TYR A 58 -13.10 8.04 -1.07
N GLY A 59 -13.25 6.72 -1.28
CA GLY A 59 -13.48 6.12 -2.59
C GLY A 59 -14.84 6.49 -3.19
N TRP A 60 -15.89 5.73 -2.84
CA TRP A 60 -17.22 5.86 -3.45
C TRP A 60 -18.24 6.64 -2.61
N LYS A 61 -18.31 6.37 -1.31
CA LYS A 61 -19.23 7.03 -0.37
C LYS A 61 -18.48 7.36 0.92
N GLY A 62 -18.69 8.56 1.44
CA GLY A 62 -18.19 8.93 2.76
C GLY A 62 -19.35 9.08 3.75
N THR A 63 -19.04 9.03 5.04
CA THR A 63 -20.02 9.28 6.08
C THR A 63 -20.09 10.77 6.43
N ARG A 64 -21.24 11.22 6.94
CA ARG A 64 -21.42 12.55 7.54
C ARG A 64 -21.12 12.47 9.03
N GLU A 65 -20.38 13.43 9.57
CA GLU A 65 -20.15 13.51 11.02
C GLU A 65 -21.46 13.86 11.76
N GLY A 66 -21.75 13.13 12.84
CA GLY A 66 -22.87 13.41 13.74
C GLY A 66 -24.26 12.98 13.26
N GLY A 67 -24.39 12.18 12.20
CA GLY A 67 -25.70 11.68 11.75
C GLY A 67 -25.64 10.53 10.74
N SER A 68 -26.80 9.93 10.45
CA SER A 68 -26.98 8.90 9.42
C SER A 68 -27.20 9.54 8.04
N GLY A 69 -26.12 10.02 7.41
CA GLY A 69 -26.18 10.58 6.06
C GLY A 69 -24.96 10.21 5.24
N GLU A 70 -25.19 9.79 3.99
CA GLU A 70 -24.11 9.56 3.02
C GLU A 70 -23.70 10.90 2.37
N VAL A 71 -22.40 11.09 2.17
CA VAL A 71 -21.83 12.25 1.45
C VAL A 71 -21.08 11.74 0.22
N LYS A 72 -21.14 12.50 -0.87
CA LYS A 72 -20.38 12.21 -2.09
C LYS A 72 -18.88 12.14 -1.78
N ALA A 73 -18.24 11.04 -2.16
CA ALA A 73 -16.79 10.87 -2.04
C ALA A 73 -16.07 11.24 -3.34
N LEU A 74 -14.75 11.05 -3.41
CA LEU A 74 -13.91 11.58 -4.49
C LEU A 74 -14.31 11.03 -5.87
N LYS A 75 -14.62 9.73 -5.99
CA LYS A 75 -15.04 9.14 -7.28
C LYS A 75 -16.38 9.69 -7.77
N GLN A 76 -17.31 9.99 -6.87
CA GLN A 76 -18.60 10.58 -7.24
C GLN A 76 -18.48 12.04 -7.67
N LEU A 77 -17.49 12.77 -7.14
CA LEU A 77 -17.23 14.17 -7.49
C LEU A 77 -16.36 14.31 -8.75
N PHE A 78 -15.42 13.39 -8.98
CA PHE A 78 -14.40 13.48 -10.03
C PHE A 78 -14.23 12.13 -10.76
N SER A 79 -15.32 11.58 -11.30
CA SER A 79 -15.37 10.22 -11.86
C SER A 79 -14.32 9.92 -12.93
N ALA A 80 -13.98 10.91 -13.77
CA ALA A 80 -12.97 10.78 -14.83
C ALA A 80 -11.53 10.84 -14.31
N SER A 81 -11.30 11.48 -13.16
CA SER A 81 -9.97 11.76 -12.59
C SER A 81 -9.62 10.88 -11.40
N VAL A 82 -10.56 10.09 -10.88
CA VAL A 82 -10.37 9.23 -9.71
C VAL A 82 -10.65 7.79 -10.12
N ALA A 83 -9.81 6.87 -9.68
CA ALA A 83 -10.00 5.43 -9.78
C ALA A 83 -10.01 4.80 -8.39
N VAL A 84 -10.92 3.86 -8.17
CA VAL A 84 -11.08 3.13 -6.91
C VAL A 84 -10.60 1.69 -7.11
N PHE A 85 -9.56 1.32 -6.38
CA PHE A 85 -9.00 -0.02 -6.33
C PHE A 85 -9.45 -0.67 -5.03
N THR A 86 -9.64 -2.00 -5.03
CA THR A 86 -10.09 -2.73 -3.83
C THR A 86 -9.25 -3.97 -3.57
N LEU A 87 -8.92 -4.19 -2.30
CA LEU A 87 -8.35 -5.45 -1.80
C LEU A 87 -9.42 -6.48 -1.42
N ASP A 88 -10.69 -6.08 -1.41
CA ASP A 88 -11.83 -6.89 -0.97
C ASP A 88 -13.04 -6.68 -1.89
N PRO A 89 -13.02 -7.28 -3.10
CA PRO A 89 -14.10 -7.12 -4.07
C PRO A 89 -15.46 -7.61 -3.53
N GLU A 90 -15.49 -8.59 -2.61
CA GLU A 90 -16.73 -9.05 -1.99
C GLU A 90 -17.36 -7.98 -1.08
N SER A 91 -16.55 -7.25 -0.32
CA SER A 91 -17.03 -6.10 0.46
C SER A 91 -17.54 -4.98 -0.43
N SER A 92 -16.81 -4.65 -1.50
CA SER A 92 -17.24 -3.63 -2.47
C SER A 92 -18.57 -3.99 -3.13
N ARG A 93 -18.76 -5.26 -3.55
CA ARG A 93 -20.04 -5.75 -4.11
C ARG A 93 -21.19 -5.66 -3.12
N ARG A 94 -20.98 -6.08 -1.85
CA ARG A 94 -22.01 -5.98 -0.80
C ARG A 94 -22.45 -4.54 -0.53
N ARG A 95 -21.53 -3.58 -0.63
CA ARG A 95 -21.80 -2.14 -0.50
C ARG A 95 -22.33 -1.49 -1.78
N GLN A 96 -22.48 -2.25 -2.87
CA GLN A 96 -22.88 -1.75 -4.19
C GLN A 96 -21.97 -0.61 -4.68
N VAL A 97 -20.66 -0.74 -4.43
CA VAL A 97 -19.62 0.21 -4.85
C VAL A 97 -18.98 -0.27 -6.13
N ALA A 98 -18.95 0.58 -7.16
CA ALA A 98 -18.21 0.30 -8.38
C ALA A 98 -16.71 0.56 -8.15
N THR A 99 -15.90 -0.45 -8.43
CA THR A 99 -14.43 -0.39 -8.35
C THR A 99 -13.83 -0.55 -9.74
N ASP A 100 -12.77 0.20 -10.03
CA ASP A 100 -12.08 0.19 -11.33
C ASP A 100 -11.15 -1.02 -11.48
N ALA A 101 -10.59 -1.55 -10.38
CA ALA A 101 -9.73 -2.72 -10.39
C ALA A 101 -9.66 -3.43 -9.03
N VAL A 102 -9.29 -4.71 -9.05
CA VAL A 102 -8.98 -5.51 -7.87
C VAL A 102 -7.47 -5.57 -7.70
N VAL A 103 -6.99 -5.44 -6.47
CA VAL A 103 -5.57 -5.57 -6.13
C VAL A 103 -5.31 -6.97 -5.59
N GLU A 104 -4.40 -7.67 -6.24
CA GLU A 104 -3.82 -8.93 -5.78
C GLU A 104 -2.30 -8.76 -5.67
N ILE A 105 -1.69 -9.48 -4.73
CA ILE A 105 -0.25 -9.42 -4.46
C ILE A 105 0.31 -10.83 -4.46
N GLY A 106 1.28 -11.06 -5.33
CA GLY A 106 2.04 -12.29 -5.45
C GLY A 106 3.00 -12.48 -4.27
N TYR A 107 3.32 -13.71 -3.92
CA TYR A 107 4.41 -13.99 -2.98
C TYR A 107 5.76 -13.51 -3.51
N ASP A 108 5.92 -13.52 -4.83
CA ASP A 108 7.09 -13.03 -5.55
C ASP A 108 7.22 -11.50 -5.60
N GLU A 109 6.30 -10.81 -4.94
CA GLU A 109 6.23 -9.36 -4.84
C GLU A 109 6.70 -8.84 -3.48
N VAL A 110 6.81 -9.70 -2.48
CA VAL A 110 7.15 -9.40 -1.09
C VAL A 110 8.63 -9.68 -0.85
N GLU A 111 9.33 -8.71 -0.27
CA GLU A 111 10.76 -8.78 0.05
C GLU A 111 10.98 -9.01 1.56
N PRO A 112 12.15 -9.52 1.98
CA PRO A 112 12.49 -9.70 3.40
C PRO A 112 12.32 -8.42 4.24
N GLU A 113 12.64 -7.25 3.67
CA GLU A 113 12.48 -5.93 4.28
C GLU A 113 11.00 -5.61 4.58
N ASP A 114 10.07 -6.11 3.77
CA ASP A 114 8.64 -5.98 4.04
C ASP A 114 8.24 -6.81 5.28
N ILE A 115 8.91 -7.94 5.53
CA ILE A 115 8.69 -8.76 6.74
C ILE A 115 9.24 -8.08 7.99
N GLU A 116 10.38 -7.40 7.87
CA GLU A 116 10.98 -6.65 8.97
C GLU A 116 10.01 -5.58 9.50
N ILE A 117 9.41 -4.81 8.59
CA ILE A 117 8.40 -3.80 8.94
C ILE A 117 7.17 -4.45 9.58
N LEU A 118 6.83 -5.66 9.18
CA LEU A 118 5.69 -6.41 9.72
C LEU A 118 6.00 -7.20 11.00
N ARG A 119 7.24 -7.16 11.52
CA ARG A 119 7.72 -7.97 12.65
C ARG A 119 6.72 -8.06 13.78
N GLU A 120 6.28 -6.91 14.29
CA GLU A 120 5.37 -6.85 15.44
C GLU A 120 3.97 -7.36 15.10
N SER A 121 3.43 -6.96 13.94
CA SER A 121 2.09 -7.37 13.52
C SER A 121 2.00 -8.89 13.25
N LEU A 122 3.10 -9.49 12.81
CA LEU A 122 3.24 -10.94 12.60
C LEU A 122 3.72 -11.68 13.85
N ASN A 123 4.05 -10.96 14.93
CA ASN A 123 4.62 -11.51 16.16
C ASN A 123 5.89 -12.35 15.91
N LEU A 124 6.82 -11.79 15.12
CA LEU A 124 8.09 -12.38 14.78
C LEU A 124 9.19 -11.90 15.73
N THR A 125 10.14 -12.79 16.03
CA THR A 125 11.38 -12.45 16.71
C THR A 125 12.39 -11.85 15.71
N ASP A 126 13.36 -11.08 16.16
CA ASP A 126 14.41 -10.52 15.29
C ASP A 126 15.13 -11.62 14.50
N LEU A 127 15.47 -12.74 15.15
CA LEU A 127 16.09 -13.89 14.48
C LEU A 127 15.19 -14.53 13.41
N ALA A 128 13.86 -14.40 13.51
CA ALA A 128 12.95 -14.93 12.51
C ALA A 128 12.86 -14.01 11.29
N VAL A 129 12.92 -12.70 11.52
CA VAL A 129 13.05 -11.71 10.43
C VAL A 129 14.38 -11.90 9.70
N GLN A 130 15.49 -12.02 10.45
CA GLN A 130 16.82 -12.22 9.86
C GLN A 130 16.92 -13.53 9.04
N ALA A 131 16.14 -14.55 9.40
CA ALA A 131 16.07 -15.80 8.63
C ALA A 131 15.44 -15.63 7.23
N ALA A 132 14.67 -14.56 6.97
CA ALA A 132 14.05 -14.33 5.67
C ALA A 132 15.09 -14.06 4.57
N PHE A 133 16.18 -13.34 4.89
CA PHE A 133 17.24 -12.98 3.93
C PHE A 133 17.99 -14.19 3.33
N PRO A 134 18.53 -15.15 4.09
CA PRO A 134 19.14 -16.35 3.51
C PRO A 134 18.16 -17.22 2.72
N LEU A 135 16.88 -17.27 3.13
CA LEU A 135 15.83 -17.97 2.38
C LEU A 135 15.57 -17.30 1.03
N GLU A 136 15.50 -15.97 1.01
CA GLU A 136 15.40 -15.19 -0.22
C GLU A 136 16.62 -15.41 -1.12
N ARG A 137 17.85 -15.35 -0.59
CA ARG A 137 19.05 -15.64 -1.39
C ARG A 137 19.05 -17.02 -2.02
N ARG A 138 18.51 -18.04 -1.33
CA ARG A 138 18.44 -19.42 -1.85
C ARG A 138 17.36 -19.57 -2.92
N PHE A 139 16.18 -19.02 -2.69
CA PHE A 139 14.97 -19.31 -3.47
C PHE A 139 14.55 -18.17 -4.41
N GLY A 140 15.27 -17.04 -4.36
CA GLY A 140 14.95 -15.81 -5.06
C GLY A 140 13.50 -15.39 -4.83
N ARG A 141 12.81 -15.00 -5.90
CA ARG A 141 11.43 -14.53 -5.84
C ARG A 141 10.42 -15.58 -5.34
N GLN A 142 10.75 -16.87 -5.32
CA GLN A 142 9.85 -17.92 -4.83
C GLN A 142 10.03 -18.20 -3.32
N TRP A 143 10.80 -17.37 -2.61
CA TRP A 143 11.21 -17.68 -1.24
C TRP A 143 10.07 -17.90 -0.27
N ILE A 144 8.97 -17.13 -0.34
CA ILE A 144 7.81 -17.36 0.54
C ILE A 144 7.21 -18.73 0.27
N GLN A 145 6.89 -19.04 -1.00
CA GLN A 145 6.27 -20.31 -1.37
C GLN A 145 7.17 -21.48 -0.96
N LYS A 146 8.47 -21.41 -1.31
CA LYS A 146 9.44 -22.45 -0.95
C LYS A 146 9.60 -22.59 0.56
N THR A 147 9.69 -21.50 1.31
CA THR A 147 9.72 -21.54 2.79
C THR A 147 8.48 -22.19 3.38
N LEU A 148 7.31 -21.95 2.79
CA LEU A 148 6.05 -22.55 3.23
C LEU A 148 5.97 -24.05 2.92
N ASP A 149 6.56 -24.49 1.81
CA ASP A 149 6.57 -25.87 1.34
C ASP A 149 7.69 -26.72 1.96
N MET A 150 8.74 -26.08 2.48
CA MET A 150 9.87 -26.74 3.14
C MET A 150 9.40 -27.76 4.19
N ASP A 151 9.97 -28.95 4.13
CA ASP A 151 9.84 -29.98 5.15
C ASP A 151 11.14 -30.07 5.95
N PRO A 152 11.17 -29.58 7.21
CA PRO A 152 12.31 -29.76 8.10
C PRO A 152 12.62 -31.22 8.46
N SER A 153 11.95 -32.22 7.88
CA SER A 153 12.34 -33.63 7.96
C SER A 153 13.34 -34.05 6.87
N ASP A 154 13.38 -33.31 5.76
CA ASP A 154 14.28 -33.50 4.64
C ASP A 154 15.74 -33.15 5.02
N GLU A 155 16.69 -33.99 4.60
CA GLU A 155 18.10 -33.87 4.98
C GLU A 155 18.77 -32.64 4.34
N ASP A 156 18.49 -32.36 3.06
CA ASP A 156 19.07 -31.22 2.33
C ASP A 156 18.55 -29.89 2.89
N GLU A 157 17.28 -29.84 3.28
CA GLU A 157 16.70 -28.67 3.92
C GLU A 157 17.25 -28.42 5.32
N ARG A 158 17.41 -29.50 6.12
CA ARG A 158 18.04 -29.43 7.44
C ARG A 158 19.48 -28.94 7.36
N GLU A 159 20.27 -29.49 6.45
CA GLU A 159 21.67 -29.10 6.27
C GLU A 159 21.77 -27.62 5.88
N PHE A 160 20.90 -27.15 4.99
CA PHE A 160 20.84 -25.74 4.64
C PHE A 160 20.53 -24.83 5.83
N LEU A 161 19.49 -25.15 6.61
CA LEU A 161 19.12 -24.35 7.79
C LEU A 161 20.29 -24.28 8.78
N GLN A 162 21.03 -25.39 8.98
CA GLN A 162 22.22 -25.40 9.82
C GLN A 162 23.36 -24.54 9.25
N ARG A 163 23.65 -24.66 7.95
CA ARG A 163 24.71 -23.90 7.28
C ARG A 163 24.47 -22.39 7.35
N GLU A 164 23.24 -21.95 7.16
CA GLU A 164 22.85 -20.53 7.27
C GLU A 164 22.62 -20.10 8.73
N SER A 165 22.91 -20.96 9.72
CA SER A 165 22.70 -20.69 11.16
C SER A 165 21.26 -20.30 11.52
N ILE A 166 20.28 -20.84 10.79
CA ILE A 166 18.86 -20.63 11.05
C ILE A 166 18.37 -21.68 12.05
N HIS A 167 18.16 -21.26 13.29
CA HIS A 167 17.57 -22.14 14.31
C HIS A 167 16.14 -22.54 13.97
N ASP A 168 15.76 -23.79 14.31
CA ASP A 168 14.43 -24.36 14.06
C ASP A 168 13.29 -23.50 14.66
N SER A 169 13.51 -22.91 15.84
CA SER A 169 12.54 -22.00 16.47
C SER A 169 12.30 -20.73 15.63
N SER A 170 13.37 -20.12 15.09
CA SER A 170 13.30 -18.95 14.21
C SER A 170 12.62 -19.28 12.89
N PHE A 171 13.00 -20.40 12.26
CA PHE A 171 12.38 -20.88 11.03
C PHE A 171 10.88 -21.13 11.21
N ARG A 172 10.47 -21.86 12.25
CA ARG A 172 9.05 -22.11 12.55
C ARG A 172 8.30 -20.82 12.84
N SER A 173 8.94 -19.84 13.51
CA SER A 173 8.33 -18.53 13.76
C SER A 173 8.07 -17.77 12.46
N LEU A 174 9.08 -17.67 11.60
CA LEU A 174 8.95 -17.08 10.26
C LEU A 174 7.86 -17.79 9.45
N ARG A 175 7.90 -19.12 9.37
CA ARG A 175 6.91 -19.92 8.62
C ARG A 175 5.48 -19.66 9.10
N ARG A 176 5.24 -19.55 10.41
CA ARG A 176 3.92 -19.16 10.95
C ARG A 176 3.51 -17.74 10.54
N GLY A 177 4.45 -16.79 10.54
CA GLY A 177 4.21 -15.43 10.05
C GLY A 177 3.81 -15.41 8.57
N LEU A 178 4.58 -16.10 7.72
CA LEU A 178 4.29 -16.25 6.30
C LEU A 178 2.94 -16.94 6.04
N GLN A 179 2.57 -17.94 6.83
CA GLN A 179 1.25 -18.57 6.75
C GLN A 179 0.10 -17.60 7.08
N ARG A 180 0.31 -16.66 8.00
CA ARG A 180 -0.69 -15.60 8.28
C ARG A 180 -0.82 -14.65 7.11
N LEU A 181 0.30 -14.25 6.49
CA LEU A 181 0.28 -13.45 5.27
C LEU A 181 -0.44 -14.16 4.13
N ALA A 182 -0.12 -15.44 3.90
CA ALA A 182 -0.74 -16.27 2.87
C ALA A 182 -2.28 -16.38 2.99
N ARG A 183 -2.84 -16.20 4.19
CA ARG A 183 -4.29 -16.23 4.45
C ARG A 183 -5.01 -14.92 4.10
N LEU A 184 -4.30 -13.84 3.84
CA LEU A 184 -4.90 -12.58 3.41
C LEU A 184 -5.54 -12.79 2.02
N SER A 185 -6.80 -12.37 1.86
CA SER A 185 -7.59 -12.74 0.68
C SER A 185 -7.08 -12.16 -0.65
N PHE A 186 -6.24 -11.13 -0.60
CA PHE A 186 -5.60 -10.52 -1.77
C PHE A 186 -4.22 -11.13 -2.09
N MET A 187 -3.70 -12.02 -1.23
CA MET A 187 -2.42 -12.67 -1.47
C MET A 187 -2.58 -13.89 -2.39
N ARG A 188 -1.64 -14.08 -3.30
CA ARG A 188 -1.60 -15.20 -4.26
C ARG A 188 -0.20 -15.78 -4.33
N PRO A 189 -0.04 -17.09 -4.59
CA PRO A 189 1.27 -17.66 -4.89
C PRO A 189 1.98 -16.97 -6.06
N HIS A 190 1.21 -16.58 -7.07
CA HIS A 190 1.67 -15.81 -8.21
C HIS A 190 0.53 -14.94 -8.77
N THR A 191 0.85 -13.77 -9.29
CA THR A 191 -0.08 -12.85 -9.96
C THR A 191 0.34 -12.65 -11.41
N GLU A 192 -0.55 -12.94 -12.36
CA GLU A 192 -0.30 -12.65 -13.79
C GLU A 192 -0.37 -11.14 -14.07
N GLN A 193 -1.22 -10.43 -13.33
CA GLN A 193 -1.40 -8.99 -13.43
C GLN A 193 -0.72 -8.29 -12.26
N ASN A 194 0.23 -7.43 -12.57
CA ASN A 194 0.88 -6.59 -11.57
C ASN A 194 -0.05 -5.42 -11.21
N SER A 195 -0.83 -5.58 -10.14
CA SER A 195 -1.74 -4.54 -9.65
C SER A 195 -1.01 -3.25 -9.29
N VAL A 196 0.24 -3.35 -8.81
CA VAL A 196 1.08 -2.17 -8.51
C VAL A 196 1.41 -1.39 -9.77
N GLN A 197 1.80 -2.08 -10.84
CA GLN A 197 2.06 -1.45 -12.13
C GLN A 197 0.80 -0.80 -12.69
N THR A 198 -0.35 -1.43 -12.51
CA THR A 198 -1.64 -0.84 -12.90
C THR A 198 -1.91 0.47 -12.15
N ILE A 199 -1.70 0.50 -10.83
CA ILE A 199 -1.83 1.71 -10.01
C ILE A 199 -0.88 2.81 -10.53
N LEU A 200 0.39 2.45 -10.77
CA LEU A 200 1.39 3.36 -11.32
C LEU A 200 0.95 3.96 -12.66
N ASN A 201 0.46 3.14 -13.60
CA ASN A 201 -0.01 3.61 -14.90
C ASN A 201 -1.17 4.61 -14.76
N TYR A 202 -2.07 4.40 -13.79
CA TYR A 202 -3.15 5.35 -13.51
C TYR A 202 -2.57 6.68 -13.00
N LEU A 203 -1.66 6.65 -12.03
CA LEU A 203 -1.01 7.85 -11.48
C LEU A 203 -0.24 8.61 -12.57
N GLU A 204 0.55 7.92 -13.39
CA GLU A 204 1.30 8.48 -14.52
C GLU A 204 0.36 9.13 -15.58
N SER A 205 -0.83 8.57 -15.78
CA SER A 205 -1.85 9.16 -16.67
C SER A 205 -2.58 10.38 -16.09
N GLY A 206 -2.22 10.82 -14.88
CA GLY A 206 -2.87 11.94 -14.19
C GLY A 206 -4.14 11.56 -13.42
N LYS A 207 -4.42 10.27 -13.24
CA LYS A 207 -5.55 9.80 -12.43
C LYS A 207 -5.13 9.63 -10.98
N ASN A 208 -6.02 9.99 -10.08
CA ASN A 208 -5.90 9.79 -8.65
C ASN A 208 -6.39 8.39 -8.30
N VAL A 209 -5.73 7.73 -7.37
CA VAL A 209 -6.05 6.37 -6.95
C VAL A 209 -6.47 6.37 -5.49
N VAL A 210 -7.63 5.76 -5.21
CA VAL A 210 -8.06 5.43 -3.85
C VAL A 210 -8.04 3.91 -3.72
N LEU A 211 -7.23 3.41 -2.77
CA LEU A 211 -7.13 1.99 -2.47
C LEU A 211 -7.96 1.65 -1.24
N GLU A 212 -9.11 1.02 -1.46
CA GLU A 212 -10.01 0.57 -0.40
C GLU A 212 -9.56 -0.77 0.19
N PHE A 213 -9.39 -0.80 1.52
CA PHE A 213 -9.02 -2.02 2.24
C PHE A 213 -10.22 -2.92 2.56
N GLY A 214 -11.46 -2.41 2.47
CA GLY A 214 -12.66 -3.19 2.77
C GLY A 214 -12.60 -3.79 4.18
N ARG A 215 -12.80 -5.11 4.32
CA ARG A 215 -12.71 -5.79 5.63
C ARG A 215 -11.29 -5.82 6.20
N HIS A 216 -10.27 -5.58 5.39
CA HIS A 216 -8.88 -5.57 5.86
C HIS A 216 -8.49 -4.27 6.56
N GLY A 217 -9.39 -3.27 6.63
CA GLY A 217 -9.11 -1.99 7.30
C GLY A 217 -8.63 -2.18 8.75
N ASP A 218 -9.26 -3.07 9.51
CA ASP A 218 -8.88 -3.33 10.90
C ASP A 218 -7.65 -4.27 11.04
N ASN A 219 -7.17 -4.83 9.93
CA ASN A 219 -6.01 -5.70 9.92
C ASN A 219 -4.73 -4.87 9.66
N ILE A 220 -4.02 -4.54 10.74
CA ILE A 220 -2.78 -3.76 10.69
C ILE A 220 -1.74 -4.41 9.77
N THR A 221 -1.60 -5.74 9.80
CA THR A 221 -0.65 -6.46 8.93
C THR A 221 -0.98 -6.24 7.46
N ALA A 222 -2.25 -6.37 7.07
CA ALA A 222 -2.69 -6.14 5.70
C ALA A 222 -2.44 -4.69 5.27
N TYR A 223 -2.77 -3.73 6.15
CA TYR A 223 -2.59 -2.31 5.89
C TYR A 223 -1.12 -1.94 5.67
N VAL A 224 -0.26 -2.33 6.61
CA VAL A 224 1.17 -2.02 6.57
C VAL A 224 1.85 -2.72 5.39
N LEU A 225 1.52 -4.00 5.11
CA LEU A 225 2.07 -4.74 3.98
C LEU A 225 1.81 -4.01 2.66
N VAL A 226 0.53 -3.71 2.40
CA VAL A 226 0.13 -3.14 1.11
C VAL A 226 0.65 -1.72 0.97
N ALA A 227 0.58 -0.92 2.04
CA ALA A 227 1.10 0.43 2.04
C ALA A 227 2.60 0.44 1.77
N ASN A 228 3.38 -0.38 2.47
CA ASN A 228 4.84 -0.43 2.30
C ASN A 228 5.26 -0.94 0.93
N LEU A 229 4.66 -2.04 0.46
CA LEU A 229 4.97 -2.62 -0.84
C LEU A 229 4.69 -1.63 -1.98
N LEU A 230 3.55 -0.92 -1.90
CA LEU A 230 3.20 0.09 -2.89
C LEU A 230 4.11 1.33 -2.80
N THR A 231 4.36 1.87 -1.60
CA THR A 231 5.21 3.07 -1.46
C THR A 231 6.63 2.79 -1.92
N ARG A 232 7.22 1.63 -1.57
CA ARG A 232 8.56 1.21 -1.99
C ARG A 232 8.69 1.16 -3.51
N ARG A 233 7.77 0.50 -4.20
CA ARG A 233 7.78 0.37 -5.67
C ARG A 233 7.52 1.68 -6.39
N ILE A 234 6.56 2.47 -5.87
CA ILE A 234 6.25 3.77 -6.44
C ILE A 234 7.44 4.71 -6.28
N HIS A 235 8.08 4.72 -5.11
CA HIS A 235 9.28 5.51 -4.88
C HIS A 235 10.40 5.16 -5.86
N GLU A 236 10.68 3.86 -6.05
CA GLU A 236 11.71 3.43 -7.01
C GLU A 236 11.39 3.87 -8.44
N ARG A 237 10.13 3.73 -8.87
CA ARG A 237 9.69 4.18 -10.19
C ARG A 237 9.83 5.70 -10.38
N TYR A 238 9.42 6.47 -9.39
CA TYR A 238 9.51 7.93 -9.40
C TYR A 238 10.97 8.39 -9.37
N ARG A 239 11.85 7.70 -8.64
CA ARG A 239 13.29 7.96 -8.62
C ARG A 239 13.89 7.76 -10.01
N GLN A 240 13.61 6.63 -10.65
CA GLN A 240 14.08 6.36 -12.02
C GLN A 240 13.58 7.41 -13.03
N GLN A 241 12.32 7.84 -12.91
CA GLN A 241 11.77 8.89 -13.78
C GLN A 241 12.44 10.25 -13.55
N LYS A 242 12.68 10.63 -12.29
CA LYS A 242 13.41 11.85 -11.96
C LYS A 242 14.86 11.81 -12.46
N GLU A 243 15.52 10.66 -12.36
CA GLU A 243 16.86 10.46 -12.90
C GLU A 243 16.89 10.58 -14.43
N ALA A 244 15.92 9.96 -15.13
CA ALA A 244 15.81 10.04 -16.59
C ALA A 244 15.47 11.46 -17.08
N ALA A 245 14.71 12.22 -16.31
CA ALA A 245 14.35 13.61 -16.61
C ALA A 245 15.45 14.62 -16.24
N MET A 246 16.61 14.19 -15.74
CA MET A 246 17.70 15.11 -15.40
C MET A 246 18.14 15.92 -16.64
N GLY A 247 17.81 17.21 -16.63
CA GLY A 247 18.11 18.14 -17.72
C GLY A 247 16.92 18.49 -18.62
N ASP A 248 15.78 17.80 -18.50
CA ASP A 248 14.54 18.11 -19.21
C ASP A 248 13.34 18.17 -18.27
N ARG A 249 13.00 19.39 -17.85
CA ARG A 249 11.86 19.64 -16.94
C ARG A 249 10.52 19.17 -17.50
N ALA A 250 10.38 19.09 -18.82
CA ALA A 250 9.13 18.64 -19.45
C ALA A 250 8.88 17.14 -19.24
N GLN A 251 9.91 16.37 -18.88
CA GLN A 251 9.84 14.94 -18.63
C GLN A 251 9.76 14.60 -17.14
N GLU A 252 9.70 15.59 -16.25
CA GLU A 252 9.53 15.31 -14.83
C GLU A 252 8.19 14.62 -14.56
N PRO A 253 8.16 13.60 -13.67
CA PRO A 253 6.93 12.92 -13.35
C PRO A 253 5.95 13.83 -12.60
N ILE A 254 4.66 13.59 -12.80
CA ILE A 254 3.58 14.33 -12.13
C ILE A 254 3.74 14.19 -10.62
N HIS A 255 3.64 15.31 -9.90
CA HIS A 255 3.83 15.31 -8.45
C HIS A 255 2.83 14.40 -7.75
N LEU A 256 3.33 13.49 -6.90
CA LEU A 256 2.52 12.51 -6.18
C LEU A 256 2.36 12.90 -4.71
N VAL A 257 1.12 12.90 -4.23
CA VAL A 257 0.78 12.99 -2.82
C VAL A 257 0.25 11.65 -2.34
N ILE A 258 0.95 11.02 -1.39
CA ILE A 258 0.52 9.77 -0.76
C ILE A 258 -0.17 10.11 0.56
N THR A 259 -1.42 9.67 0.71
CA THR A 259 -2.21 9.85 1.93
C THR A 259 -2.29 8.53 2.68
N ILE A 260 -1.75 8.53 3.90
CA ILE A 260 -1.75 7.39 4.82
C ILE A 260 -2.65 7.76 6.00
N GLU A 261 -3.68 6.95 6.23
CA GLU A 261 -4.52 7.04 7.41
C GLU A 261 -3.86 6.37 8.61
N GLU A 262 -4.18 6.85 9.81
CA GLU A 262 -3.65 6.31 11.05
C GLU A 262 -2.13 6.06 11.02
N ALA A 263 -1.38 7.04 10.49
CA ALA A 263 0.07 6.93 10.24
C ALA A 263 0.88 6.52 11.48
N HIS A 264 0.35 6.73 12.69
CA HIS A 264 0.94 6.24 13.93
C HIS A 264 1.13 4.71 13.96
N LYS A 265 0.36 3.95 13.17
CA LYS A 265 0.51 2.49 12.99
C LYS A 265 1.79 2.08 12.26
N PHE A 266 2.42 3.01 11.53
CA PHE A 266 3.72 2.82 10.89
C PHE A 266 4.89 3.33 11.73
N LEU A 267 4.62 4.21 12.69
CA LEU A 267 5.63 4.98 13.43
C LEU A 267 5.89 4.37 14.82
N ASN A 268 5.81 3.05 14.97
CA ASN A 268 6.03 2.48 16.30
C ASN A 268 7.46 2.81 16.79
N PRO A 269 7.66 3.38 18.00
CA PRO A 269 8.91 4.03 18.41
C PRO A 269 10.12 3.09 18.64
N GLN A 270 10.02 1.82 18.24
CA GLN A 270 11.07 0.81 18.40
C GLN A 270 11.83 0.50 17.08
N VAL A 271 11.65 1.34 16.06
CA VAL A 271 12.49 1.40 14.86
C VAL A 271 13.55 2.47 15.04
#